data_AF-A0A2D6YBH3-F1
#
_entry.id   AF-A0A2D6YBH3-F1
#
_cell.length_a   1.000
_cell.length_b   1.000
_cell.length_c   1.000
_cell.angle_alpha   90.00
_cell.angle_beta   90.00
_cell.angle_gamma   90.00
#
_symmetry.space_group_name_H-M   'P 1'
#
loop_
_entity.id
_entity.type
_entity.pdbx_description
1 polymer ?
#
loop_
_entity_poly.entity_id
_entity_poly.type
_entity_poly.pdbx_seq_one_letter_code
_entity_poly.pdbx_strand_id
1 'polypeptide(L)'
;MPRVTAIPKYEAVRTTIEGHRVYATPLGLKPSVTTILRDDSKFAGWRKYKGEKAADEILQRASARGTWTHDGAEQFLTTGEHPPFHFSYQPFYNSLRPFLEQIEQPLLLEGAVWNSDNYAGACDCIAYMPGDGDQPTLIDFKTANKPVTGSKLYGYELQVAAYIKAANFVYARQGICIKKGLIVVALPNKPFQIHELGRTDINQLYCHFLEKLEDWHEKNPLPENYPQPMSRGVA
;
A
#
# COMPACT_ATOMS: atom_id res chain seq x y z
N MET A 1 -10.25 -18.67 -15.80
CA MET A 1 -11.19 -17.64 -16.33
C MET A 1 -10.39 -16.74 -17.27
N PRO A 2 -11.00 -16.06 -18.25
CA PRO A 2 -10.25 -15.10 -19.05
C PRO A 2 -9.73 -13.96 -18.14
N ARG A 3 -8.56 -13.39 -18.49
CA ARG A 3 -8.00 -12.22 -17.80
C ARG A 3 -9.00 -11.06 -17.88
N VAL A 4 -9.14 -10.33 -16.78
CA VAL A 4 -9.91 -9.08 -16.76
C VAL A 4 -9.10 -8.01 -17.49
N THR A 5 -9.73 -7.23 -18.36
CA THR A 5 -9.01 -6.21 -19.15
C THR A 5 -8.69 -4.96 -18.32
N ALA A 6 -9.61 -4.55 -17.46
CA ALA A 6 -9.44 -3.41 -16.55
C ALA A 6 -10.41 -3.50 -15.37
N ILE A 7 -10.08 -2.82 -14.27
CA ILE A 7 -10.98 -2.62 -13.12
C ILE A 7 -11.14 -1.12 -12.82
N PRO A 8 -12.26 -0.67 -12.24
CA PRO A 8 -12.45 0.74 -11.94
C PRO A 8 -11.43 1.24 -10.90
N LYS A 9 -10.79 2.37 -11.18
CA LYS A 9 -9.98 3.10 -10.18
C LYS A 9 -10.91 3.95 -9.33
N TYR A 10 -10.93 3.69 -8.02
CA TYR A 10 -11.59 4.54 -7.05
C TYR A 10 -10.58 5.56 -6.52
N GLU A 11 -10.89 6.85 -6.65
CA GLU A 11 -10.03 7.93 -6.16
C GLU A 11 -10.02 7.98 -4.63
N ALA A 12 -8.82 8.16 -4.07
CA ALA A 12 -8.66 8.20 -2.63
C ALA A 12 -9.03 9.59 -2.06
N VAL A 13 -10.20 9.68 -1.43
CA VAL A 13 -10.57 10.88 -0.66
C VAL A 13 -10.04 10.73 0.76
N ARG A 14 -8.94 11.44 1.06
CA ARG A 14 -8.20 11.33 2.33
C ARG A 14 -8.36 12.61 3.15
N THR A 15 -8.47 12.47 4.48
CA THR A 15 -8.37 13.59 5.42
C THR A 15 -7.60 13.16 6.67
N THR A 16 -7.27 14.13 7.53
CA THR A 16 -6.62 13.89 8.81
C THR A 16 -7.58 14.26 9.93
N ILE A 17 -7.83 13.30 10.83
CA ILE A 17 -8.65 13.50 12.02
C ILE A 17 -7.77 13.13 13.21
N GLU A 18 -7.61 14.06 14.16
CA GLU A 18 -6.79 13.85 15.37
C GLU A 18 -5.36 13.33 15.10
N GLY A 19 -4.75 13.76 13.98
CA GLY A 19 -3.40 13.32 13.60
C GLY A 19 -3.33 11.93 12.95
N HIS A 20 -4.49 11.32 12.67
CA HIS A 20 -4.65 10.04 12.00
C HIS A 20 -5.18 10.23 10.58
N ARG A 21 -4.56 9.55 9.62
CA ARG A 21 -5.02 9.56 8.23
C ARG A 21 -6.22 8.63 8.09
N VAL A 22 -7.32 9.19 7.58
CA VAL A 22 -8.57 8.48 7.34
C VAL A 22 -9.00 8.66 5.88
N TYR A 23 -9.75 7.69 5.36
CA TYR A 23 -10.28 7.68 4.01
C TYR A 23 -11.81 7.76 4.08
N ALA A 24 -12.42 8.59 3.23
CA ALA A 24 -13.84 8.53 2.98
C ALA A 24 -14.13 7.40 1.99
N THR A 25 -14.96 6.45 2.40
CA THR A 25 -15.33 5.28 1.61
C THR A 25 -16.85 5.17 1.51
N PRO A 26 -17.39 4.34 0.59
CA PRO A 26 -18.82 4.04 0.56
C PRO A 26 -19.36 3.42 1.86
N LEU A 27 -18.50 2.86 2.72
CA LEU A 27 -18.85 2.28 4.02
C LEU A 27 -18.62 3.26 5.20
N GLY A 28 -18.52 4.55 4.89
CA GLY A 28 -18.16 5.58 5.85
C GLY A 28 -16.67 5.86 5.87
N LEU A 29 -16.25 6.71 6.79
CA LEU A 29 -14.85 7.02 6.95
C LEU A 29 -14.12 5.83 7.62
N LYS A 30 -12.84 5.61 7.28
CA LYS A 30 -12.04 4.46 7.77
C LYS A 30 -10.58 4.86 8.03
N PRO A 31 -9.92 4.37 9.10
CA PRO A 31 -8.50 4.58 9.32
C PRO A 31 -7.66 3.94 8.20
N SER A 32 -6.54 4.57 7.88
CA SER A 32 -5.64 4.02 6.87
C SER A 32 -4.82 2.84 7.42
N VAL A 33 -4.56 1.83 6.58
CA VAL A 33 -3.69 0.69 6.94
C VAL A 33 -2.35 1.14 7.54
N THR A 34 -1.71 2.15 6.96
CA THR A 34 -0.45 2.70 7.47
C THR A 34 -0.60 3.40 8.82
N THR A 35 -1.79 3.95 9.13
CA THR A 35 -2.07 4.56 10.43
C THR A 35 -2.24 3.49 11.50
N ILE A 36 -2.96 2.41 11.18
CA ILE A 36 -3.15 1.27 12.08
C ILE A 36 -1.81 0.60 12.40
N LEU A 37 -0.95 0.44 11.40
CA LEU A 37 0.37 -0.20 11.55
C LEU A 37 1.45 0.72 12.12
N ARG A 38 1.14 2.00 12.40
CA ARG A 38 2.11 2.97 12.90
C ARG A 38 2.48 2.64 14.34
N ASP A 39 3.77 2.49 14.61
CA ASP A 39 4.32 2.34 15.96
C ASP A 39 4.88 3.68 16.45
N ASP A 40 4.03 4.45 17.12
CA ASP A 40 4.38 5.79 17.61
C ASP A 40 5.46 5.75 18.70
N SER A 41 5.53 4.67 19.48
CA SER A 41 6.52 4.49 20.54
C SER A 41 7.94 4.33 19.97
N LYS A 42 8.09 3.45 18.98
CA LYS A 42 9.36 3.22 18.26
C LYS A 42 9.78 4.46 17.50
N PHE A 43 8.82 5.17 16.92
CA PHE A 43 9.07 6.40 16.19
C PHE A 43 9.57 7.52 17.11
N ALA A 44 8.94 7.73 18.26
CA ALA A 44 9.37 8.72 19.25
C ALA A 44 10.78 8.43 19.78
N GLY A 45 11.09 7.16 20.08
CA GLY A 45 12.44 6.74 20.50
C GLY A 45 13.49 7.02 19.43
N TRP A 46 13.18 6.76 18.16
CA TRP A 46 14.07 7.06 17.04
C TRP A 46 14.28 8.57 16.84
N ARG A 47 13.23 9.39 16.94
CA ARG A 47 13.34 10.85 16.88
C ARG A 47 14.22 11.40 17.98
N LYS A 48 14.02 10.94 19.22
CA LYS A 48 14.87 11.32 20.37
C LYS A 48 16.34 10.97 20.15
N TYR A 49 16.63 9.79 19.59
CA TYR A 49 17.99 9.36 19.29
C TYR A 49 18.65 10.17 18.16
N LYS A 50 17.89 10.55 17.12
CA LYS A 50 18.41 11.32 15.97
C LYS A 50 18.47 12.82 16.21
N GLY A 51 17.60 13.36 17.06
CA GLY A 51 17.31 14.78 17.19
C GLY A 51 16.21 15.22 16.22
N GLU A 52 15.29 16.06 16.70
CA GLU A 52 14.06 16.48 16.00
C GLU A 52 14.33 17.00 14.58
N LYS A 53 15.21 18.00 14.43
CA LYS A 53 15.52 18.62 13.13
C LYS A 53 16.08 17.59 12.12
N ALA A 54 17.02 16.76 12.56
CA ALA A 54 17.62 15.75 11.70
C ALA A 54 16.59 14.66 11.32
N ALA A 55 15.71 14.28 12.26
CA ALA A 55 14.63 13.35 12.01
C ALA A 55 13.65 13.91 10.95
N ASP A 56 13.26 15.18 11.06
CA ASP A 56 12.37 15.85 10.10
C ASP A 56 12.97 15.90 8.70
N GLU A 57 14.24 16.30 8.58
CA GLU A 57 14.93 16.31 7.29
C GLU A 57 14.99 14.91 6.65
N ILE A 58 15.27 13.87 7.45
CA ILE A 58 15.29 12.49 6.97
C ILE A 58 13.91 12.06 6.48
N LEU A 59 12.85 12.39 7.21
CA LEU A 59 11.48 12.01 6.86
C LEU A 59 10.98 12.75 5.62
N GLN A 60 11.24 14.06 5.53
CA GLN A 60 10.89 14.85 4.35
C GLN A 60 11.57 14.29 3.09
N ARG A 61 12.89 14.04 3.15
CA ARG A 61 13.61 13.43 2.03
C ARG A 61 13.10 12.02 1.70
N ALA A 62 12.75 11.23 2.72
CA ALA A 62 12.19 9.89 2.50
C ALA A 62 10.82 9.93 1.83
N SER A 63 9.95 10.86 2.25
CA SER A 63 8.62 11.06 1.68
C SER A 63 8.69 11.58 0.24
N ALA A 64 9.52 12.59 -0.01
CA ALA A 64 9.72 13.16 -1.36
C ALA A 64 10.30 12.12 -2.33
N ARG A 65 11.29 11.33 -1.89
CA ARG A 65 11.81 10.20 -2.67
C ARG A 65 10.74 9.17 -3.00
N GLY A 66 9.95 8.77 -1.99
CA GLY A 66 8.90 7.78 -2.16
C GLY A 66 7.87 8.26 -3.18
N THR A 67 7.34 9.46 -2.99
CA THR A 67 6.37 10.10 -3.89
C THR A 67 6.90 10.13 -5.33
N TRP A 68 8.09 10.71 -5.55
CA TRP A 68 8.68 10.79 -6.89
C TRP A 68 8.90 9.40 -7.55
N THR A 69 9.26 8.39 -6.75
CA THR A 69 9.48 7.03 -7.28
C THR A 69 8.17 6.34 -7.65
N HIS A 70 7.11 6.53 -6.86
CA HIS A 70 5.77 5.99 -7.16
C HIS A 70 5.16 6.70 -8.36
N ASP A 71 5.22 8.03 -8.42
CA ASP A 71 4.75 8.82 -9.57
C ASP A 71 5.46 8.37 -10.85
N GLY A 72 6.77 8.12 -10.79
CA GLY A 72 7.53 7.61 -11.93
C GLY A 72 7.20 6.17 -12.31
N ALA A 73 6.80 5.33 -11.37
CA ALA A 73 6.31 3.99 -11.65
C ALA A 73 4.91 4.03 -12.31
N GLU A 74 4.00 4.86 -11.79
CA GLU A 74 2.67 5.07 -12.37
C GLU A 74 2.77 5.64 -13.79
N GLN A 75 3.61 6.68 -14.00
CA GLN A 75 3.86 7.25 -15.33
C GLN A 75 4.35 6.17 -16.30
N PHE A 76 5.38 5.41 -15.93
CA PHE A 76 5.93 4.38 -16.80
C PHE A 76 4.91 3.28 -17.14
N LEU A 77 4.16 2.79 -16.16
CA LEU A 77 3.15 1.75 -16.38
C LEU A 77 1.94 2.24 -17.17
N THR A 78 1.69 3.54 -17.20
CA THR A 78 0.56 4.13 -17.93
C THR A 78 0.94 4.55 -19.35
N THR A 79 2.10 5.18 -19.54
CA THR A 79 2.49 5.81 -20.81
C THR A 79 3.67 5.14 -21.50
N GLY A 80 4.42 4.29 -20.79
CA GLY A 80 5.71 3.76 -21.25
C GLY A 80 6.87 4.76 -21.16
N GLU A 81 6.62 6.00 -20.74
CA GLU A 81 7.64 7.03 -20.63
C GLU A 81 8.35 6.99 -19.27
N HIS A 82 9.63 7.39 -19.26
CA HIS A 82 10.40 7.51 -18.02
C HIS A 82 10.09 8.83 -17.31
N PRO A 83 10.16 8.87 -15.96
CA PRO A 83 9.99 10.11 -15.21
C PRO A 83 11.10 11.12 -15.54
N PRO A 84 10.83 12.43 -15.40
CA PRO A 84 11.83 13.47 -15.54
C PRO A 84 13.00 13.23 -14.59
N PHE A 85 14.24 13.35 -15.09
CA PHE A 85 15.43 13.03 -14.31
C PHE A 85 15.49 13.80 -12.98
N HIS A 86 15.73 13.08 -11.88
CA HIS A 86 15.96 13.68 -10.56
C HIS A 86 17.22 13.10 -9.92
N PHE A 87 18.28 13.90 -9.80
CA PHE A 87 19.61 13.44 -9.39
C PHE A 87 19.61 12.54 -8.14
N SER A 88 18.90 12.92 -7.07
CA SER A 88 18.89 12.17 -5.80
C SER A 88 17.97 10.95 -5.80
N TYR A 89 17.00 10.86 -6.70
CA TYR A 89 15.94 9.84 -6.66
C TYR A 89 16.01 8.87 -7.84
N GLN A 90 16.66 9.29 -8.93
CA GLN A 90 16.94 8.45 -10.10
C GLN A 90 17.54 7.09 -9.75
N PRO A 91 18.48 6.95 -8.79
CA PRO A 91 19.03 5.65 -8.42
C PRO A 91 17.98 4.64 -7.93
N PHE A 92 16.87 5.11 -7.34
CA PHE A 92 15.77 4.25 -6.88
C PHE A 92 14.88 3.84 -8.05
N TYR A 93 14.52 4.78 -8.93
CA TYR A 93 13.76 4.42 -10.13
C TYR A 93 14.56 3.45 -11.03
N ASN A 94 15.86 3.68 -11.22
CA ASN A 94 16.71 2.77 -11.99
C ASN A 94 16.78 1.36 -11.37
N SER A 95 16.70 1.26 -10.04
CA SER A 95 16.59 -0.02 -9.32
C SER A 95 15.25 -0.70 -9.57
N LEU A 96 14.15 0.06 -9.58
CA LEU A 96 12.79 -0.45 -9.74
C LEU A 96 12.43 -0.79 -11.20
N ARG A 97 12.94 -0.03 -12.17
CA ARG A 97 12.57 -0.11 -13.59
C ARG A 97 12.61 -1.54 -14.16
N PRO A 98 13.66 -2.36 -13.93
CA PRO A 98 13.68 -3.72 -14.47
C PRO A 98 12.56 -4.62 -13.95
N PHE A 99 11.97 -4.32 -12.78
CA PHE A 99 10.76 -5.00 -12.30
C PHE A 99 9.51 -4.48 -13.03
N LEU A 100 9.40 -3.15 -13.22
CA LEU A 100 8.26 -2.56 -13.93
C LEU A 100 8.15 -3.08 -15.37
N GLU A 101 9.29 -3.26 -16.05
CA GLU A 101 9.39 -3.83 -17.40
C GLU A 101 8.90 -5.29 -17.49
N GLN A 102 8.77 -6.00 -16.35
CA GLN A 102 8.23 -7.36 -16.31
C GLN A 102 6.71 -7.40 -16.18
N ILE A 103 6.05 -6.29 -15.79
CA ILE A 103 4.60 -6.26 -15.62
C ILE A 103 3.93 -6.43 -17.00
N GLU A 104 3.15 -7.50 -17.18
CA GLU A 104 2.51 -7.79 -18.48
C GLU A 104 1.32 -6.87 -18.73
N GLN A 105 0.51 -6.61 -17.70
CA GLN A 105 -0.69 -5.80 -17.81
C GLN A 105 -1.08 -5.23 -16.44
N PRO A 106 -0.92 -3.90 -16.23
CA PRO A 106 -1.50 -3.20 -15.08
C PRO A 106 -3.03 -3.23 -15.14
N LEU A 107 -3.67 -3.51 -14.00
CA LEU A 107 -5.13 -3.45 -13.83
C LEU A 107 -5.57 -2.24 -12.99
N LEU A 108 -4.75 -1.85 -12.02
CA LEU A 108 -4.97 -0.73 -11.13
C LEU A 108 -3.64 -0.11 -10.73
N LEU A 109 -3.58 1.22 -10.70
CA LEU A 109 -2.45 2.01 -10.20
C LEU A 109 -2.97 3.06 -9.21
N GLU A 110 -2.35 3.14 -8.03
CA GLU A 110 -2.67 4.11 -6.96
C GLU A 110 -4.19 4.18 -6.61
N GLY A 111 -4.84 3.02 -6.57
CA GLY A 111 -6.29 2.90 -6.36
C GLY A 111 -6.69 2.77 -4.90
N ALA A 112 -7.78 3.44 -4.50
CA ALA A 112 -8.35 3.31 -3.16
C ALA A 112 -9.02 1.95 -2.95
N VAL A 113 -8.76 1.33 -1.80
CA VAL A 113 -9.37 0.07 -1.37
C VAL A 113 -9.87 0.19 0.07
N TRP A 114 -10.94 -0.52 0.41
CA TRP A 114 -11.53 -0.56 1.74
C TRP A 114 -12.07 -1.95 2.07
N ASN A 115 -12.36 -2.19 3.35
CA ASN A 115 -12.88 -3.46 3.80
C ASN A 115 -14.02 -3.25 4.83
N SER A 116 -14.92 -4.22 4.92
CA SER A 116 -15.97 -4.28 5.95
C SER A 116 -15.40 -4.33 7.37
N ASP A 117 -14.18 -4.84 7.56
CA ASP A 117 -13.50 -4.95 8.85
C ASP A 117 -12.98 -3.58 9.35
N ASN A 118 -13.52 -2.47 8.84
CA ASN A 118 -13.27 -1.10 9.31
C ASN A 118 -11.89 -0.48 9.01
N TYR A 119 -11.29 -0.77 7.86
CA TYR A 119 -10.06 -0.09 7.42
C TYR A 119 -10.08 0.25 5.92
N ALA A 120 -9.16 1.12 5.50
CA ALA A 120 -8.97 1.50 4.11
C ALA A 120 -7.52 1.84 3.77
N GLY A 121 -7.23 2.05 2.49
CA GLY A 121 -5.93 2.50 2.03
C GLY A 121 -5.90 2.76 0.54
N ALA A 122 -4.69 2.88 0.00
CA ALA A 122 -4.46 2.87 -1.44
C ALA A 122 -3.34 1.88 -1.73
N CYS A 123 -3.56 1.02 -2.71
CA CYS A 123 -2.54 0.08 -3.18
C CYS A 123 -1.81 0.67 -4.39
N ASP A 124 -0.50 0.43 -4.46
CA ASP A 124 0.34 1.02 -5.50
C ASP A 124 0.00 0.41 -6.87
N CYS A 125 -0.08 -0.93 -6.97
CA CYS A 125 -0.38 -1.61 -8.22
C CYS A 125 -1.10 -2.95 -8.02
N ILE A 126 -2.02 -3.27 -8.93
CA ILE A 126 -2.54 -4.63 -9.16
C ILE A 126 -2.31 -4.94 -10.64
N ALA A 127 -1.65 -6.06 -10.94
CA ALA A 127 -1.29 -6.38 -12.31
C ALA A 127 -1.19 -7.89 -12.57
N TYR A 128 -1.17 -8.26 -13.85
CA TYR A 128 -0.74 -9.58 -14.28
C TYR A 128 0.78 -9.63 -14.43
N MET A 129 1.39 -10.67 -13.87
CA MET A 129 2.82 -10.93 -13.95
C MET A 129 3.10 -12.17 -14.82
N PRO A 130 4.31 -12.27 -15.40
CA PRO A 130 4.73 -13.44 -16.14
C PRO A 130 4.67 -14.70 -15.28
N GLY A 131 4.10 -15.77 -15.83
CA GLY A 131 3.96 -17.06 -15.14
C GLY A 131 2.77 -17.18 -14.19
N ASP A 132 2.04 -16.10 -13.89
CA ASP A 132 0.87 -16.12 -12.99
C ASP A 132 -0.46 -16.51 -13.69
N GLY A 133 -0.42 -16.75 -15.01
CA GLY A 133 -1.62 -17.15 -15.76
C GLY A 133 -2.72 -16.08 -15.74
N ASP A 134 -3.89 -16.41 -15.19
CA ASP A 134 -5.05 -15.52 -15.05
C ASP A 134 -5.20 -14.92 -13.64
N GLN A 135 -4.19 -15.10 -12.77
CA GLN A 135 -4.20 -14.64 -11.39
C GLN A 135 -3.54 -13.25 -11.29
N PRO A 136 -4.29 -12.17 -10.94
CA PRO A 136 -3.68 -10.88 -10.67
C PRO A 136 -2.93 -10.90 -9.34
N THR A 137 -1.90 -10.06 -9.26
CA THR A 137 -0.98 -9.93 -8.12
C THR A 137 -1.03 -8.49 -7.61
N LEU A 138 -1.13 -8.32 -6.29
CA LEU A 138 -0.98 -7.00 -5.66
C LEU A 138 0.51 -6.71 -5.46
N ILE A 139 0.94 -5.52 -5.84
CA ILE A 139 2.34 -5.11 -5.81
C ILE A 139 2.43 -3.81 -4.99
N ASP A 140 3.28 -3.82 -3.99
CA ASP A 140 3.57 -2.68 -3.13
C ASP A 140 5.04 -2.27 -3.33
N PHE A 141 5.23 -1.08 -3.89
CA PHE A 141 6.52 -0.49 -4.16
C PHE A 141 7.04 0.21 -2.91
N LYS A 142 8.34 0.04 -2.65
CA LYS A 142 9.00 0.64 -1.49
C LYS A 142 10.35 1.22 -1.89
N THR A 143 10.78 2.28 -1.23
CA THR A 143 12.15 2.79 -1.35
C THR A 143 12.90 2.63 -0.04
N ALA A 144 14.15 2.16 -0.10
CA ALA A 144 14.99 2.03 1.07
C ALA A 144 16.48 2.23 0.76
N ASN A 145 17.24 2.78 1.71
CA ASN A 145 18.69 2.92 1.56
C ASN A 145 19.46 1.60 1.75
N LYS A 146 18.81 0.60 2.36
CA LYS A 146 19.37 -0.73 2.66
C LYS A 146 18.28 -1.78 2.45
N PRO A 147 18.65 -3.04 2.14
CA PRO A 147 17.70 -4.15 2.12
C PRO A 147 16.83 -4.18 3.38
N VAL A 148 15.55 -4.46 3.21
CA VAL A 148 14.54 -4.44 4.27
C VAL A 148 14.34 -5.85 4.78
N THR A 149 14.48 -6.04 6.10
CA THR A 149 14.33 -7.34 6.78
C THR A 149 13.69 -7.15 8.16
N GLY A 150 13.37 -8.26 8.84
CA GLY A 150 12.88 -8.28 10.22
C GLY A 150 11.58 -7.49 10.41
N SER A 151 11.46 -6.78 11.55
CA SER A 151 10.23 -6.05 11.90
C SER A 151 9.75 -5.04 10.85
N LYS A 152 10.67 -4.47 10.06
CA LYS A 152 10.29 -3.52 9.01
C LYS A 152 9.66 -4.23 7.81
N LEU A 153 10.22 -5.37 7.40
CA LEU A 153 9.63 -6.19 6.36
C LEU A 153 8.27 -6.72 6.81
N TYR A 154 8.18 -7.22 8.05
CA TYR A 154 6.94 -7.69 8.64
C TYR A 154 5.81 -6.63 8.61
N GLY A 155 6.12 -5.37 8.91
CA GLY A 155 5.13 -4.29 8.77
C GLY A 155 4.62 -4.10 7.34
N TYR A 156 5.48 -4.29 6.34
CA TYR A 156 5.08 -4.25 4.93
C TYR A 156 4.26 -5.48 4.53
N GLU A 157 4.58 -6.65 5.07
CA GLU A 157 3.82 -7.88 4.86
C GLU A 157 2.38 -7.75 5.36
N LEU A 158 2.19 -7.18 6.57
CA LEU A 158 0.87 -6.86 7.11
C LEU A 158 0.11 -5.87 6.23
N GLN A 159 0.79 -4.84 5.71
CA GLN A 159 0.19 -3.85 4.82
C GLN A 159 -0.32 -4.51 3.53
N VAL A 160 0.51 -5.34 2.88
CA VAL A 160 0.13 -6.04 1.64
C VAL A 160 -1.01 -7.02 1.90
N ALA A 161 -0.98 -7.78 2.99
CA ALA A 161 -2.07 -8.69 3.34
C ALA A 161 -3.41 -7.94 3.51
N ALA A 162 -3.41 -6.81 4.23
CA ALA A 162 -4.58 -5.96 4.42
C ALA A 162 -5.11 -5.40 3.08
N TYR A 163 -4.22 -4.94 2.20
CA TYR A 163 -4.61 -4.44 0.87
C TYR A 163 -5.15 -5.53 -0.04
N ILE A 164 -4.61 -6.75 0.00
CA ILE A 164 -5.15 -7.88 -0.77
C ILE A 164 -6.58 -8.19 -0.33
N LYS A 165 -6.84 -8.22 0.97
CA LYS A 165 -8.20 -8.46 1.49
C LYS A 165 -9.15 -7.33 1.14
N ALA A 166 -8.71 -6.07 1.22
CA ALA A 166 -9.52 -4.92 0.81
C ALA A 166 -9.79 -4.92 -0.70
N ALA A 167 -8.79 -5.19 -1.54
CA ALA A 167 -8.96 -5.28 -2.99
C ALA A 167 -9.93 -6.42 -3.37
N ASN A 168 -9.80 -7.59 -2.74
CA ASN A 168 -10.74 -8.69 -2.95
C ASN A 168 -12.17 -8.36 -2.51
N PHE A 169 -12.34 -7.51 -1.50
CA PHE A 169 -13.66 -7.03 -1.08
C PHE A 169 -14.23 -6.03 -2.10
N VAL A 170 -13.45 -5.00 -2.47
CA VAL A 170 -13.88 -3.93 -3.38
C VAL A 170 -14.18 -4.47 -4.78
N TYR A 171 -13.33 -5.37 -5.28
CA TYR A 171 -13.36 -5.83 -6.68
C TYR A 171 -13.97 -7.22 -6.87
N ALA A 172 -14.64 -7.77 -5.84
CA ALA A 172 -15.28 -9.09 -5.91
C ALA A 172 -16.23 -9.23 -7.11
N ARG A 173 -17.01 -8.18 -7.40
CA ARG A 173 -17.99 -8.16 -8.50
C ARG A 173 -17.35 -8.14 -9.89
N GLN A 174 -16.07 -7.76 -9.98
CA GLN A 174 -15.27 -7.79 -11.21
C GLN A 174 -14.55 -9.14 -11.38
N GLY A 175 -14.78 -10.12 -10.49
CA GLY A 175 -14.16 -11.43 -10.56
C GLY A 175 -12.72 -11.47 -10.08
N ILE A 176 -12.24 -10.41 -9.40
CA ILE A 176 -10.90 -10.35 -8.86
C ILE A 176 -10.82 -11.18 -7.57
N CYS A 177 -9.83 -12.08 -7.52
CA CYS A 177 -9.49 -12.84 -6.32
C CYS A 177 -7.97 -12.96 -6.24
N ILE A 178 -7.30 -11.97 -5.66
CA ILE A 178 -5.86 -11.90 -5.47
C ILE A 178 -5.42 -12.86 -4.37
N LYS A 179 -4.45 -13.72 -4.69
CA LYS A 179 -3.89 -14.74 -3.80
C LYS A 179 -2.38 -14.62 -3.61
N LYS A 180 -1.76 -13.66 -4.30
CA LYS A 180 -0.33 -13.39 -4.27
C LYS A 180 -0.08 -11.89 -4.06
N GLY A 181 0.90 -11.57 -3.24
CA GLY A 181 1.40 -10.22 -3.02
C GLY A 181 2.89 -10.13 -3.27
N LEU A 182 3.35 -9.01 -3.79
CA LEU A 182 4.78 -8.71 -3.96
C LEU A 182 5.12 -7.40 -3.25
N ILE A 183 6.18 -7.43 -2.44
CA ILE A 183 6.82 -6.23 -1.91
C ILE A 183 8.10 -6.02 -2.70
N VAL A 184 8.19 -4.92 -3.44
CA VAL A 184 9.33 -4.62 -4.31
C VAL A 184 10.04 -3.38 -3.78
N VAL A 185 11.23 -3.59 -3.23
CA VAL A 185 12.03 -2.55 -2.59
C VAL A 185 13.12 -2.06 -3.55
N ALA A 186 12.95 -0.84 -4.04
CA ALA A 186 13.95 -0.09 -4.77
C ALA A 186 15.12 0.32 -3.84
N LEU A 187 16.33 -0.01 -4.27
CA LEU A 187 17.58 0.26 -3.54
C LEU A 187 18.51 1.12 -4.41
N PRO A 188 19.08 2.22 -3.91
CA PRO A 188 19.86 3.12 -4.73
C PRO A 188 21.14 2.41 -5.21
N ASN A 189 21.37 2.44 -6.53
CA ASN A 189 22.54 1.84 -7.18
C ASN A 189 22.70 0.32 -6.94
N LYS A 190 21.58 -0.38 -6.69
CA LYS A 190 21.54 -1.83 -6.49
C LYS A 190 20.33 -2.42 -7.20
N PRO A 191 20.33 -3.73 -7.51
CA PRO A 191 19.10 -4.43 -7.89
C PRO A 191 18.01 -4.25 -6.84
N PHE A 192 16.75 -4.26 -7.27
CA PHE A 192 15.61 -4.27 -6.35
C PHE A 192 15.63 -5.55 -5.49
N GLN A 193 15.09 -5.46 -4.29
CA GLN A 193 14.78 -6.61 -3.46
C GLN A 193 13.30 -6.96 -3.65
N ILE A 194 12.99 -8.24 -3.83
CA ILE A 194 11.62 -8.75 -3.92
C ILE A 194 11.31 -9.67 -2.75
N HIS A 195 10.10 -9.55 -2.21
CA HIS A 195 9.54 -10.49 -1.24
C HIS A 195 8.14 -10.87 -1.69
N GLU A 196 7.88 -12.18 -1.77
CA GLU A 196 6.60 -12.73 -2.23
C GLU A 196 5.81 -13.29 -1.06
N LEU A 197 4.50 -13.02 -1.09
CA LEU A 197 3.52 -13.54 -0.14
C LEU A 197 2.54 -14.46 -0.86
N GLY A 198 2.42 -15.69 -0.37
CA GLY A 198 1.44 -16.65 -0.86
C GLY A 198 0.11 -16.59 -0.10
N ARG A 199 -0.89 -17.32 -0.58
CA ARG A 199 -2.24 -17.34 -0.01
C ARG A 199 -2.26 -17.67 1.50
N THR A 200 -1.44 -18.62 1.92
CA THR A 200 -1.36 -19.03 3.33
C THR A 200 -0.80 -17.91 4.20
N ASP A 201 0.31 -17.30 3.77
CA ASP A 201 0.95 -16.18 4.46
C ASP A 201 -0.02 -15.01 4.58
N ILE A 202 -0.70 -14.65 3.48
CA ILE A 202 -1.67 -13.55 3.44
C ILE A 202 -2.77 -13.74 4.49
N ASN A 203 -3.32 -14.94 4.63
CA ASN A 203 -4.37 -15.19 5.62
C ASN A 203 -3.86 -15.02 7.05
N GLN A 204 -2.67 -15.56 7.35
CA GLN A 204 -2.07 -15.45 8.69
C GLN A 204 -1.70 -14.00 9.03
N LEU A 205 -1.04 -13.31 8.09
CA LEU A 205 -0.68 -11.89 8.21
C LEU A 205 -1.93 -11.00 8.36
N TYR A 206 -3.03 -11.36 7.70
CA TYR A 206 -4.28 -10.63 7.87
C TYR A 206 -4.86 -10.77 9.28
N CYS A 207 -4.81 -11.96 9.89
CA CYS A 207 -5.23 -12.12 11.29
C CYS A 207 -4.39 -11.23 12.22
N HIS A 208 -3.06 -11.21 12.05
CA HIS A 208 -2.19 -10.32 12.84
C HIS A 208 -2.46 -8.83 12.58
N PHE A 209 -2.89 -8.47 11.37
CA PHE A 209 -3.34 -7.11 11.07
C PHE A 209 -4.66 -6.78 11.78
N LEU A 210 -5.61 -7.70 11.85
CA LEU A 210 -6.88 -7.52 12.56
C LEU A 210 -6.65 -7.31 14.07
N GLU A 211 -5.73 -8.05 14.69
CA GLU A 211 -5.34 -7.82 16.09
C GLU A 211 -4.84 -6.38 16.31
N LYS A 212 -4.01 -5.86 15.39
CA LYS A 212 -3.53 -4.47 15.43
C LYS A 212 -4.65 -3.46 15.19
N LEU A 213 -5.63 -3.81 14.39
CA LEU A 213 -6.79 -2.98 14.09
C LEU A 213 -7.71 -2.86 15.30
N GLU A 214 -7.96 -3.98 16.00
CA GLU A 214 -8.70 -4.01 17.26
C GLU A 214 -8.00 -3.15 18.32
N ASP A 215 -6.70 -3.37 18.54
CA ASP A 215 -5.87 -2.54 19.43
C ASP A 215 -5.93 -1.05 19.09
N TRP A 216 -5.97 -0.72 17.80
CA TRP A 216 -6.04 0.67 17.33
C TRP A 216 -7.42 1.28 17.62
N HIS A 217 -8.50 0.55 17.38
CA HIS A 217 -9.86 1.01 17.63
C HIS A 217 -10.16 1.22 19.12
N GLU A 218 -9.64 0.36 20.00
CA GLU A 218 -9.78 0.54 21.45
C GLU A 218 -9.16 1.86 21.94
N LYS A 219 -8.03 2.26 21.33
CA LYS A 219 -7.28 3.47 21.71
C LYS A 219 -7.78 4.73 21.01
N ASN A 220 -8.46 4.58 19.87
CA ASN A 220 -8.87 5.68 19.00
C ASN A 220 -10.35 5.51 18.59
N PRO A 221 -11.30 5.66 19.54
CA PRO A 221 -12.71 5.58 19.23
C PRO A 221 -13.07 6.69 18.23
N LEU A 222 -13.54 6.30 17.05
CA LEU A 222 -13.98 7.27 16.05
C LEU A 222 -15.29 7.92 16.54
N PRO A 223 -15.49 9.24 16.35
CA PRO A 223 -16.66 9.95 16.89
C PRO A 223 -17.99 9.29 16.45
N GLU A 224 -19.01 9.24 17.31
CA GLU A 224 -20.32 8.64 17.01
C GLU A 224 -21.01 9.25 15.77
N ASN A 225 -20.71 10.51 15.46
CA ASN A 225 -21.19 11.24 14.27
C ASN A 225 -20.32 11.03 13.01
N TYR A 226 -19.40 10.06 13.03
CA TYR A 226 -18.91 9.48 11.77
C TYR A 226 -20.13 9.01 10.98
N PRO A 227 -20.22 9.29 9.67
CA PRO A 227 -21.26 8.68 8.85
C PRO A 227 -21.12 7.16 8.96
N GLN A 228 -21.94 6.57 9.84
CA GLN A 228 -22.23 5.16 9.88
C GLN A 228 -22.89 4.83 8.54
N PRO A 229 -22.57 3.68 7.94
CA PRO A 229 -23.12 3.30 6.65
C PRO A 229 -24.63 3.47 6.68
N MET A 230 -25.19 4.21 5.72
CA MET A 230 -26.62 4.11 5.46
C MET A 230 -26.87 2.67 5.03
N SER A 231 -27.33 1.83 5.96
CA SER A 231 -28.01 0.59 5.63
C SER A 231 -29.34 0.97 4.98
N ARG A 232 -29.30 1.43 3.73
CA ARG A 232 -30.47 1.33 2.87
C ARG A 232 -30.37 -0.02 2.18
N GLY A 233 -30.75 -1.05 2.94
CA GLY A 233 -31.36 -2.21 2.33
C GLY A 233 -32.57 -1.69 1.57
N VAL A 234 -32.59 -1.88 0.25
CA VAL A 234 -33.81 -1.74 -0.52
C VAL A 234 -33.77 -2.82 -1.59
N ALA A 235 -34.74 -3.72 -1.45
CA ALA A 235 -35.37 -4.66 -2.38
C ALA A 235 -34.62 -5.03 -3.68
#